data_AF-A0A4Q9DHR8-F1
#
_entry.id   AF-A0A4Q9DHR8-F1
#
_cell.length_a   1.000
_cell.length_b   1.000
_cell.length_c   1.000
_cell.angle_alpha   90.00
_cell.angle_beta   90.00
_cell.angle_gamma   90.00
#
_symmetry.space_group_name_H-M   'P 1'
#
loop_
_entity.id
_entity.type
_entity.pdbx_description
1 polymer ?
#
loop_
_entity_poly.entity_id
_entity_poly.type
_entity_poly.pdbx_seq_one_letter_code
_entity_poly.pdbx_strand_id
1 'polypeptide(L)'
;MYTVKLAAAGSESKSRIGSKALQLAKLSELHVAVPGGFVVTSEALSLFLTQNSLLFGHMEDNVEQRFSRAALPEEVWREVASAFEWLYEGECNDAPIAVAVRSSSSAEDLEAASFAGQYETILNVTSLAHLMESLKRCWASLFSSRVRAYALQNDLKWDAAGLPMGVLVQRMVQADVSGVIFSINPVTQNRDEIVINASYGLGEAVVSGLVTPDAFYVNKTDGHIVRELGLKELKIVAKDKETVEAETTEEEQNRFCLNDAQITELVRQTTAIEAFFARPVDIEFAVKDSRVYILQARPVTG
;
A
#
# COMPACT_ATOMS: atom_id res chain seq x y z
N MET A 1 -20.24 10.68 -6.64
CA MET A 1 -18.94 11.04 -6.02
C MET A 1 -18.08 9.81 -6.03
N TYR A 2 -17.13 9.81 -6.95
CA TYR A 2 -16.25 8.71 -7.33
C TYR A 2 -14.90 8.76 -6.62
N THR A 3 -14.53 9.92 -6.04
CA THR A 3 -13.31 10.06 -5.23
C THR A 3 -13.63 10.53 -3.81
N VAL A 4 -12.79 10.13 -2.85
CA VAL A 4 -12.82 10.60 -1.45
C VAL A 4 -11.40 10.89 -0.99
N LYS A 5 -11.15 12.06 -0.38
CA LYS A 5 -9.82 12.37 0.19
C LYS A 5 -9.49 11.40 1.32
N LEU A 6 -8.26 10.90 1.38
CA LEU A 6 -7.87 9.89 2.37
C LEU A 6 -8.10 10.39 3.82
N ALA A 7 -7.80 11.66 4.09
CA ALA A 7 -8.02 12.28 5.39
C ALA A 7 -9.50 12.39 5.81
N ALA A 8 -10.44 12.26 4.87
CA ALA A 8 -11.88 12.27 5.12
C ALA A 8 -12.51 10.87 4.98
N ALA A 9 -11.71 9.86 4.66
CA ALA A 9 -12.19 8.52 4.34
C ALA A 9 -12.42 7.63 5.58
N GLY A 10 -12.10 8.10 6.80
CA GLY A 10 -12.21 7.32 8.04
C GLY A 10 -13.66 6.92 8.39
N SER A 11 -14.64 7.70 7.94
CA SER A 11 -16.08 7.44 8.12
C SER A 11 -16.73 6.68 6.98
N GLU A 12 -15.98 6.32 5.94
CA GLU A 12 -16.51 5.61 4.78
C GLU A 12 -16.77 4.14 5.07
N SER A 13 -17.61 3.51 4.26
CA SER A 13 -17.86 2.07 4.37
C SER A 13 -16.72 1.27 3.74
N LYS A 14 -16.38 0.13 4.35
CA LYS A 14 -15.39 -0.80 3.81
C LYS A 14 -15.73 -1.29 2.39
N SER A 15 -17.02 -1.46 2.09
CA SER A 15 -17.47 -1.81 0.74
C SER A 15 -17.20 -0.71 -0.28
N ARG A 16 -17.19 0.56 0.15
CA ARG A 16 -17.01 1.70 -0.75
C ARG A 16 -15.55 1.97 -1.13
N ILE A 17 -14.64 1.82 -0.17
CA ILE A 17 -13.23 2.21 -0.35
C ILE A 17 -12.22 1.07 -0.17
N GLY A 18 -12.66 -0.10 0.32
CA GLY A 18 -11.78 -1.23 0.62
C GLY A 18 -11.15 -1.19 2.01
N SER A 19 -10.52 -2.30 2.42
CA SER A 19 -9.93 -2.43 3.77
C SER A 19 -8.68 -1.57 3.96
N LYS A 20 -7.68 -1.68 3.07
CA LYS A 20 -6.43 -0.90 3.15
C LYS A 20 -6.67 0.60 3.24
N ALA A 21 -7.52 1.14 2.36
CA ALA A 21 -7.81 2.56 2.34
C ALA A 21 -8.51 3.01 3.63
N LEU A 22 -9.50 2.24 4.10
CA LEU A 22 -10.22 2.53 5.34
C LEU A 22 -9.30 2.47 6.56
N GLN A 23 -8.40 1.48 6.62
CA GLN A 23 -7.44 1.34 7.71
C GLN A 23 -6.49 2.54 7.73
N LEU A 24 -5.86 2.89 6.61
CA LEU A 24 -4.96 4.05 6.52
C LEU A 24 -5.66 5.37 6.85
N ALA A 25 -6.90 5.54 6.40
CA ALA A 25 -7.69 6.72 6.72
C ALA A 25 -7.89 6.87 8.24
N LYS A 26 -8.26 5.78 8.94
CA LYS A 26 -8.41 5.79 10.40
C LYS A 26 -7.09 6.02 11.12
N LEU A 27 -5.97 5.52 10.60
CA LEU A 27 -4.65 5.79 11.19
C LEU A 27 -4.24 7.27 11.06
N SER A 28 -4.67 7.95 9.99
CA SER A 28 -4.40 9.39 9.83
C SER A 28 -5.02 10.24 10.96
N GLU A 29 -6.07 9.75 11.62
CA GLU A 29 -6.70 10.39 12.79
C GLU A 29 -5.86 10.21 14.08
N LEU A 30 -4.92 9.26 14.11
CA LEU A 30 -4.09 8.91 15.28
C LEU A 30 -2.74 9.66 15.35
N HIS A 31 -2.59 10.76 14.61
CA HIS A 31 -1.30 11.47 14.46
C HIS A 31 -0.17 10.57 13.93
N VAL A 32 -0.54 9.51 13.19
CA VAL A 32 0.39 8.68 12.43
C VAL A 32 0.70 9.39 11.13
N ALA A 33 1.97 9.38 10.72
CA ALA A 33 2.43 10.05 9.52
C ALA A 33 2.04 9.25 8.27
N VAL A 34 0.78 9.36 7.84
CA VAL A 34 0.31 8.70 6.61
C VAL A 34 0.47 9.64 5.41
N PRO A 35 1.10 9.23 4.30
CA PRO A 35 1.17 10.06 3.11
C PRO A 35 -0.22 10.42 2.60
N GLY A 36 -0.40 11.69 2.21
CA GLY A 36 -1.66 12.18 1.68
C GLY A 36 -2.10 11.45 0.41
N GLY A 37 -3.39 11.44 0.13
CA GLY A 37 -3.94 10.71 -1.01
C GLY A 37 -5.44 10.86 -1.13
N PHE A 38 -6.01 10.11 -2.06
CA PHE A 38 -7.45 9.94 -2.22
C PHE A 38 -7.75 8.49 -2.62
N VAL A 39 -9.02 8.12 -2.50
CA VAL A 39 -9.51 6.80 -2.88
C VAL A 39 -10.48 6.96 -4.03
N VAL A 40 -10.27 6.20 -5.10
CA VAL A 40 -11.28 5.98 -6.14
C VAL A 40 -12.22 4.89 -5.64
N THR A 41 -13.48 5.21 -5.51
CA THR A 41 -14.50 4.38 -4.84
C THR A 41 -14.99 3.22 -5.71
N SER A 42 -15.64 2.23 -5.09
CA SER A 42 -16.25 1.10 -5.80
C SER A 42 -17.38 1.49 -6.75
N GLU A 43 -18.04 2.64 -6.53
CA GLU A 43 -19.03 3.18 -7.46
C GLU A 43 -18.39 3.54 -8.81
N ALA A 44 -17.12 3.97 -8.82
CA ALA A 44 -16.38 4.28 -10.04
C ALA A 44 -16.14 3.02 -10.86
N LEU A 45 -15.74 1.92 -10.20
CA LEU A 45 -15.62 0.60 -10.82
C LEU A 45 -16.98 0.14 -11.37
N SER A 46 -18.04 0.25 -10.57
CA SER A 46 -19.40 -0.19 -10.97
C SER A 46 -19.89 0.54 -12.23
N LEU A 47 -19.67 1.85 -12.30
CA LEU A 47 -20.00 2.65 -13.49
C LEU A 47 -19.14 2.25 -14.70
N PHE A 48 -17.83 2.11 -14.49
CA PHE A 48 -16.88 1.70 -15.54
C PHE A 48 -17.28 0.35 -16.16
N LEU A 49 -17.60 -0.64 -15.34
CA LEU A 49 -18.03 -1.96 -15.83
C LEU A 49 -19.35 -1.88 -16.60
N THR A 50 -20.30 -1.10 -16.10
CA THR A 50 -21.62 -0.94 -16.72
C THR A 50 -21.52 -0.27 -18.10
N GLN A 51 -20.80 0.85 -18.21
CA GLN A 51 -20.68 1.58 -19.47
C GLN A 51 -19.87 0.82 -20.54
N ASN A 52 -18.95 -0.05 -20.13
CA ASN A 52 -18.12 -0.84 -21.04
C ASN A 52 -18.64 -2.26 -21.27
N SER A 53 -19.81 -2.61 -20.74
CA SER A 53 -20.38 -3.97 -20.82
C SER A 53 -19.40 -5.07 -20.36
N LEU A 54 -18.60 -4.75 -19.33
CA LEU A 54 -17.64 -5.67 -18.72
C LEU A 54 -18.33 -6.42 -17.57
N LEU A 55 -19.20 -7.37 -17.92
CA LEU A 55 -19.95 -8.16 -16.94
C LEU A 55 -19.08 -9.24 -16.30
N PHE A 56 -19.23 -9.43 -14.99
CA PHE A 56 -18.67 -10.57 -14.28
C PHE A 56 -19.27 -11.88 -14.84
N GLY A 57 -18.40 -12.85 -15.17
CA GLY A 57 -18.81 -14.18 -15.66
C GLY A 57 -18.55 -14.47 -17.14
N HIS A 58 -18.31 -13.45 -17.97
CA HIS A 58 -17.95 -13.61 -19.41
C HIS A 58 -16.49 -13.21 -19.71
N MET A 59 -15.66 -13.15 -18.67
CA MET A 59 -14.29 -12.68 -18.74
C MET A 59 -13.37 -13.83 -18.40
N GLU A 60 -13.14 -14.71 -19.37
CA GLU A 60 -12.19 -15.82 -19.24
C GLU A 60 -10.86 -15.52 -19.95
N ASP A 61 -10.90 -14.76 -21.05
CA ASP A 61 -9.72 -14.40 -21.83
C ASP A 61 -9.52 -12.88 -21.97
N ASN A 62 -8.25 -12.44 -21.95
CA ASN A 62 -7.80 -11.09 -22.26
C ASN A 62 -8.40 -9.95 -21.41
N VAL A 63 -8.70 -10.21 -20.12
CA VAL A 63 -9.22 -9.21 -19.17
C VAL A 63 -8.43 -7.91 -19.23
N GLU A 64 -7.11 -7.99 -19.07
CA GLU A 64 -6.23 -6.82 -19.04
C GLU A 64 -6.35 -5.98 -20.32
N GLN A 65 -6.39 -6.62 -21.48
CA GLN A 65 -6.56 -5.94 -22.77
C GLN A 65 -7.94 -5.29 -22.93
N ARG A 66 -9.00 -5.90 -22.37
CA ARG A 66 -10.34 -5.33 -22.39
C ARG A 66 -10.42 -4.09 -21.49
N PHE A 67 -9.83 -4.17 -20.30
CA PHE A 67 -9.79 -3.04 -19.35
C PHE A 67 -8.94 -1.89 -19.88
N SER A 68 -7.80 -2.17 -20.51
CA SER A 68 -6.94 -1.12 -21.07
C SER A 68 -7.65 -0.33 -22.18
N ARG A 69 -8.38 -1.03 -23.08
CA ARG A 69 -9.13 -0.44 -24.20
C ARG A 69 -10.44 0.23 -23.80
N ALA A 70 -11.05 -0.17 -22.68
CA ALA A 70 -12.32 0.37 -22.21
C ALA A 70 -12.22 1.88 -21.91
N ALA A 71 -13.28 2.62 -22.21
CA ALA A 71 -13.33 4.07 -21.96
C ALA A 71 -13.63 4.32 -20.48
N LEU A 72 -12.91 5.26 -19.86
CA LEU A 72 -13.29 5.73 -18.52
C LEU A 72 -14.53 6.63 -18.64
N PRO A 73 -15.58 6.41 -17.80
CA PRO A 73 -16.69 7.33 -17.72
C PRO A 73 -16.19 8.76 -17.49
N GLU A 74 -16.73 9.73 -18.23
CA GLU A 74 -16.23 11.11 -18.22
C GLU A 74 -16.28 11.72 -16.80
N GLU A 75 -17.33 11.43 -16.05
CA GLU A 75 -17.51 11.86 -14.66
C GLU A 75 -16.46 11.27 -13.71
N VAL A 76 -16.09 10.00 -13.87
CA VAL A 76 -15.00 9.37 -13.11
C VAL A 76 -13.67 10.01 -13.48
N TRP A 77 -13.42 10.19 -14.78
CA TRP A 77 -12.19 10.83 -15.26
C TRP A 77 -12.03 12.23 -14.68
N ARG A 78 -13.09 13.06 -14.73
CA ARG A 78 -13.06 14.43 -14.20
C ARG A 78 -12.80 14.47 -12.69
N GLU A 79 -13.47 13.61 -11.90
CA GLU A 79 -13.25 13.56 -10.45
C GLU A 79 -11.85 13.06 -10.08
N VAL A 80 -11.31 12.06 -10.79
CA VAL A 80 -9.95 11.54 -10.56
C VAL A 80 -8.90 12.57 -10.98
N ALA A 81 -9.09 13.25 -12.11
CA ALA A 81 -8.19 14.31 -12.57
C ALA A 81 -8.12 15.46 -11.55
N SER A 82 -9.28 15.94 -11.10
CA SER A 82 -9.34 17.00 -10.07
C SER A 82 -8.72 16.56 -8.74
N ALA A 83 -8.94 15.32 -8.31
CA ALA A 83 -8.31 14.79 -7.10
C ALA A 83 -6.79 14.62 -7.24
N PHE A 84 -6.31 14.25 -8.43
CA PHE A 84 -4.89 14.16 -8.74
C PHE A 84 -4.23 15.55 -8.75
N GLU A 85 -4.83 16.53 -9.43
CA GLU A 85 -4.37 17.93 -9.43
C GLU A 85 -4.32 18.52 -8.01
N TRP A 86 -5.33 18.25 -7.18
CA TRP A 86 -5.34 18.67 -5.78
C TRP A 86 -4.13 18.13 -4.99
N LEU A 87 -3.60 16.95 -5.33
CA LEU A 87 -2.36 16.46 -4.71
C LEU A 87 -1.15 17.33 -5.06
N TYR A 88 -1.15 18.07 -6.18
CA TYR A 88 -0.09 19.01 -6.57
C TYR A 88 -0.21 20.39 -5.92
N GLU A 89 -1.43 20.85 -5.62
CA GLU A 89 -1.69 22.22 -5.12
C GLU A 89 -1.10 22.54 -3.73
N GLY A 90 -0.52 21.56 -3.04
CA GLY A 90 0.08 21.71 -1.71
C GLY A 90 1.59 21.87 -1.65
N GLU A 91 2.32 21.81 -2.77
CA GLU A 91 3.79 21.89 -2.79
C GLU A 91 4.26 23.07 -3.66
N CYS A 92 4.90 24.06 -3.02
CA CYS A 92 5.49 25.23 -3.68
C CYS A 92 6.80 24.93 -4.43
N ASN A 93 7.14 23.67 -4.67
CA ASN A 93 8.37 23.28 -5.34
C ASN A 93 7.99 22.54 -6.63
N ASP A 94 8.58 22.96 -7.76
CA ASP A 94 8.41 22.40 -9.12
C ASP A 94 8.81 20.90 -9.27
N ALA A 95 8.86 20.13 -8.18
CA ALA A 95 9.16 18.71 -8.20
C ALA A 95 7.92 17.92 -8.67
N PRO A 96 8.05 17.03 -9.68
CA PRO A 96 6.95 16.18 -10.09
C PRO A 96 6.56 15.23 -8.95
N ILE A 97 5.30 15.29 -8.52
CA ILE A 97 4.75 14.35 -7.55
C ILE A 97 4.53 13.00 -8.24
N ALA A 98 5.06 11.95 -7.63
CA ALA A 98 4.74 10.55 -7.94
C ALA A 98 3.69 10.03 -6.97
N VAL A 99 2.79 9.17 -7.44
CA VAL A 99 1.81 8.46 -6.61
C VAL A 99 2.00 6.95 -6.69
N ALA A 100 1.66 6.26 -5.61
CA ALA A 100 1.45 4.82 -5.58
C ALA A 100 -0.06 4.55 -5.75
N VAL A 101 -0.39 3.66 -6.69
CA VAL A 101 -1.77 3.25 -6.97
C VAL A 101 -1.94 1.82 -6.48
N ARG A 102 -2.80 1.64 -5.48
CA ARG A 102 -2.96 0.38 -4.75
C ARG A 102 -4.41 -0.06 -4.79
N SER A 103 -4.65 -1.28 -5.22
CA SER A 103 -5.98 -1.88 -5.08
C SER A 103 -6.34 -2.05 -3.60
N SER A 104 -7.60 -1.79 -3.28
CA SER A 104 -8.17 -1.93 -1.94
C SER A 104 -9.54 -2.59 -2.05
N SER A 105 -9.57 -3.92 -1.90
CA SER A 105 -10.81 -4.69 -1.94
C SER A 105 -11.40 -4.91 -0.54
N SER A 106 -12.72 -5.04 -0.43
CA SER A 106 -13.36 -5.43 0.84
C SER A 106 -13.07 -6.90 1.21
N ALA A 107 -12.72 -7.73 0.22
CA ALA A 107 -12.45 -9.16 0.41
C ALA A 107 -11.02 -9.44 0.91
N GLU A 108 -10.14 -8.44 0.96
CA GLU A 108 -8.74 -8.61 1.41
C GLU A 108 -8.61 -9.09 2.87
N ASP A 109 -9.57 -8.77 3.73
CA ASP A 109 -9.53 -9.19 5.15
C ASP A 109 -10.14 -10.57 5.40
N LEU A 110 -10.72 -11.24 4.38
CA LEU A 110 -11.50 -12.46 4.61
C LEU A 110 -10.67 -13.75 4.75
N GLU A 111 -9.35 -13.72 4.58
CA GLU A 111 -8.36 -14.60 5.25
C GLU A 111 -6.96 -14.34 4.68
N ALA A 112 -6.04 -13.92 5.55
CA ALA A 112 -4.74 -13.34 5.21
C ALA A 112 -3.70 -14.32 4.62
N ALA A 113 -4.00 -15.61 4.50
CA ALA A 113 -3.09 -16.57 3.89
C ALA A 113 -3.16 -16.54 2.35
N SER A 114 -4.26 -16.05 1.77
CA SER A 114 -4.56 -16.31 0.36
C SER A 114 -4.33 -15.13 -0.57
N PHE A 115 -4.16 -13.89 -0.08
CA PHE A 115 -4.09 -12.66 -0.89
C PHE A 115 -2.86 -11.77 -0.69
N ALA A 116 -1.97 -12.07 0.27
CA ALA A 116 -0.72 -11.35 0.39
C ALA A 116 0.03 -11.39 -0.96
N GLY A 117 0.33 -10.20 -1.51
CA GLY A 117 1.06 -10.05 -2.79
C GLY A 117 0.27 -10.25 -4.09
N GLN A 118 -1.07 -10.26 -4.09
CA GLN A 118 -1.87 -10.50 -5.33
C GLN A 118 -2.61 -9.31 -5.89
N TYR A 119 -2.70 -8.25 -5.11
CA TYR A 119 -3.39 -7.03 -5.47
C TYR A 119 -2.37 -6.05 -6.03
N GLU A 120 -2.63 -5.58 -7.26
CA GLU A 120 -1.69 -4.75 -8.02
C GLU A 120 -1.37 -3.47 -7.22
N THR A 121 -0.08 -3.26 -6.97
CA THR A 121 0.50 -2.01 -6.49
C THR A 121 1.40 -1.47 -7.57
N ILE A 122 1.07 -0.30 -8.11
CA ILE A 122 1.83 0.36 -9.15
C ILE A 122 2.52 1.55 -8.50
N LEU A 123 3.85 1.51 -8.48
CA LEU A 123 4.68 2.57 -7.93
C LEU A 123 5.10 3.55 -9.03
N ASN A 124 5.58 4.72 -8.60
CA ASN A 124 6.16 5.77 -9.44
C ASN A 124 5.25 6.29 -10.57
N VAL A 125 3.94 6.45 -10.28
CA VAL A 125 2.98 7.02 -11.23
C VAL A 125 3.08 8.54 -11.24
N THR A 126 3.61 9.12 -12.32
CA THR A 126 4.00 10.54 -12.40
C THR A 126 3.13 11.40 -13.31
N SER A 127 2.07 10.85 -13.91
CA SER A 127 1.19 11.60 -14.82
C SER A 127 -0.26 11.13 -14.74
N LEU A 128 -1.18 12.02 -15.11
CA LEU A 128 -2.61 11.70 -15.15
C LEU A 128 -2.90 10.53 -16.11
N ALA A 129 -2.25 10.51 -17.28
CA ALA A 129 -2.41 9.42 -18.23
C ALA A 129 -1.99 8.06 -17.64
N HIS A 130 -0.83 8.04 -16.97
CA HIS A 130 -0.35 6.83 -16.28
C HIS A 130 -1.30 6.44 -15.14
N LEU A 131 -1.80 7.39 -14.35
CA LEU A 131 -2.78 7.13 -13.29
C LEU A 131 -4.06 6.46 -13.82
N MET A 132 -4.60 6.93 -14.95
CA MET A 132 -5.80 6.35 -15.55
C MET A 132 -5.58 4.92 -16.04
N GLU A 133 -4.38 4.61 -16.54
CA GLU A 133 -3.98 3.26 -16.90
C GLU A 133 -3.80 2.38 -15.66
N SER A 134 -3.12 2.88 -14.63
CA SER A 134 -2.92 2.19 -13.36
C SER A 134 -4.26 1.84 -12.69
N LEU A 135 -5.23 2.75 -12.74
CA LEU A 135 -6.58 2.52 -12.22
C LEU A 135 -7.27 1.33 -12.91
N LYS A 136 -7.19 1.26 -14.25
CA LYS A 136 -7.73 0.15 -15.04
C LYS A 136 -7.02 -1.17 -14.74
N ARG A 137 -5.69 -1.15 -14.56
CA ARG A 137 -4.88 -2.32 -14.16
C ARG A 137 -5.30 -2.83 -12.78
N CYS A 138 -5.43 -1.96 -11.80
CA CYS A 138 -5.94 -2.31 -10.49
C CYS A 138 -7.33 -2.96 -10.60
N TRP A 139 -8.26 -2.38 -11.36
CA TRP A 139 -9.58 -2.97 -11.58
C TRP A 139 -9.56 -4.32 -12.30
N ALA A 140 -8.68 -4.49 -13.29
CA ALA A 140 -8.51 -5.76 -13.98
C ALA A 140 -8.02 -6.87 -13.04
N SER A 141 -7.20 -6.54 -12.04
CA SER A 141 -6.65 -7.52 -11.06
C SER A 141 -7.73 -8.27 -10.27
N LEU A 142 -8.91 -7.65 -10.09
CA LEU A 142 -10.08 -8.26 -9.44
C LEU A 142 -10.60 -9.48 -10.21
N PHE A 143 -10.34 -9.56 -11.51
CA PHE A 143 -10.80 -10.64 -12.39
C PHE A 143 -9.71 -11.68 -12.67
N SER A 144 -8.59 -11.62 -11.94
CA SER A 144 -7.56 -12.66 -12.02
C SER A 144 -8.14 -14.03 -11.64
N SER A 145 -7.58 -15.08 -12.22
CA SER A 145 -7.99 -16.47 -11.97
C SER A 145 -8.01 -16.83 -10.48
N ARG A 146 -7.10 -16.22 -9.71
CA ARG A 146 -6.97 -16.46 -8.27
C ARG A 146 -8.08 -15.81 -7.45
N VAL A 147 -8.47 -14.57 -7.75
CA VAL A 147 -9.64 -13.92 -7.09
C VAL A 147 -10.91 -14.69 -7.42
N ARG A 148 -11.05 -15.21 -8.65
CA ARG A 148 -12.16 -16.10 -9.06
C ARG A 148 -12.20 -17.39 -8.28
N ALA A 149 -11.06 -18.08 -8.16
CA ALA A 149 -10.97 -19.31 -7.39
C ALA A 149 -11.35 -19.10 -5.92
N TYR A 150 -10.88 -17.99 -5.32
CA TYR A 150 -11.22 -17.65 -3.95
C TYR A 150 -12.72 -17.37 -3.76
N ALA A 151 -13.32 -16.58 -4.66
CA ALA A 151 -14.74 -16.27 -4.57
C ALA A 151 -15.61 -17.53 -4.66
N LEU A 152 -15.24 -18.48 -5.53
CA LEU A 152 -15.89 -19.79 -5.64
C LEU A 152 -15.71 -20.64 -4.37
N GLN A 153 -14.52 -20.61 -3.76
CA GLN A 153 -14.25 -21.37 -2.52
C GLN A 153 -15.02 -20.83 -1.30
N ASN A 154 -15.36 -19.55 -1.29
CA ASN A 154 -15.98 -18.87 -0.16
C ASN A 154 -17.46 -18.51 -0.41
N ASP A 155 -18.08 -19.10 -1.44
CA ASP A 155 -19.47 -18.84 -1.84
C ASP A 155 -19.79 -17.34 -2.01
N LEU A 156 -18.79 -16.54 -2.41
CA LEU A 156 -18.94 -15.12 -2.65
C LEU A 156 -19.58 -14.88 -4.02
N LYS A 157 -20.49 -13.91 -4.09
CA LYS A 157 -21.09 -13.50 -5.36
C LYS A 157 -20.00 -12.93 -6.27
N TRP A 158 -19.83 -13.55 -7.44
CA TRP A 158 -18.93 -13.08 -8.49
C TRP A 158 -19.61 -11.97 -9.30
N ASP A 159 -19.85 -10.81 -8.69
CA ASP A 159 -20.37 -9.61 -9.34
C ASP A 159 -19.84 -8.33 -8.68
N ALA A 160 -20.17 -7.16 -9.25
CA ALA A 160 -19.69 -5.87 -8.74
C ALA A 160 -20.22 -5.56 -7.32
N ALA A 161 -21.35 -6.15 -6.94
CA ALA A 161 -21.93 -5.99 -5.61
C ALA A 161 -21.30 -6.94 -4.58
N GLY A 162 -20.85 -8.12 -5.02
CA GLY A 162 -20.19 -9.14 -4.20
C GLY A 162 -18.69 -8.93 -4.04
N LEU A 163 -18.04 -8.25 -4.98
CA LEU A 163 -16.61 -7.93 -4.95
C LEU A 163 -16.34 -6.44 -5.22
N PRO A 164 -16.83 -5.53 -4.38
CA PRO A 164 -16.54 -4.11 -4.56
C PRO A 164 -15.05 -3.84 -4.24
N MET A 165 -14.46 -2.94 -5.02
CA MET A 165 -13.05 -2.57 -4.86
C MET A 165 -12.86 -1.07 -5.05
N GLY A 166 -12.25 -0.44 -4.04
CA GLY A 166 -11.66 0.88 -4.15
C GLY A 166 -10.23 0.80 -4.66
N VAL A 167 -9.68 1.94 -5.08
CA VAL A 167 -8.28 2.09 -5.46
C VAL A 167 -7.71 3.28 -4.72
N LEU A 168 -6.75 3.00 -3.84
CA LEU A 168 -6.02 4.01 -3.09
C LEU A 168 -4.95 4.64 -3.98
N VAL A 169 -5.03 5.95 -4.16
CA VAL A 169 -4.02 6.77 -4.85
C VAL A 169 -3.34 7.62 -3.79
N GLN A 170 -2.10 7.26 -3.45
CA GLN A 170 -1.36 7.85 -2.35
C GLN A 170 -0.09 8.52 -2.85
N ARG A 171 0.28 9.68 -2.31
CA ARG A 171 1.59 10.29 -2.57
C ARG A 171 2.68 9.28 -2.27
N MET A 172 3.56 9.07 -3.23
CA MET A 172 4.66 8.14 -3.08
C MET A 172 5.79 8.78 -2.29
N VAL A 173 6.19 8.13 -1.20
CA VAL A 173 7.39 8.52 -0.47
C VAL A 173 8.60 8.02 -1.24
N GLN A 174 9.44 8.94 -1.73
CA GLN A 174 10.70 8.63 -2.39
C GLN A 174 11.75 8.21 -1.35
N ALA A 175 11.52 7.05 -0.75
CA ALA A 175 12.15 6.59 0.47
C ALA A 175 13.66 6.42 0.33
N ASP A 176 14.39 6.93 1.32
CA ASP A 176 15.81 6.63 1.49
C ASP A 176 15.97 5.23 2.11
N VAL A 177 15.04 4.88 3.02
CA VAL A 177 14.94 3.60 3.71
C VAL A 177 13.48 3.21 3.84
N SER A 178 13.18 1.93 3.73
CA SER A 178 11.82 1.41 3.92
C SER A 178 11.87 0.00 4.49
N GLY A 179 10.74 -0.49 4.94
CA GLY A 179 10.72 -1.80 5.58
C GLY A 179 9.36 -2.21 6.12
N VAL A 180 9.40 -3.29 6.89
CA VAL A 180 8.26 -3.86 7.58
C VAL A 180 8.50 -3.92 9.08
N ILE A 181 7.44 -3.77 9.86
CA ILE A 181 7.47 -3.87 11.32
C ILE A 181 6.41 -4.86 11.77
N PHE A 182 6.81 -5.83 12.57
CA PHE A 182 5.89 -6.65 13.33
C PHE A 182 5.90 -6.20 14.79
N SER A 183 4.73 -5.92 15.37
CA SER A 183 4.63 -5.62 16.80
C SER A 183 4.69 -6.88 17.69
N ILE A 184 5.02 -8.03 17.12
CA ILE A 184 5.28 -9.30 17.78
C ILE A 184 6.45 -9.95 17.04
N ASN A 185 7.35 -10.65 17.73
CA ASN A 185 8.37 -11.42 17.04
C ASN A 185 7.70 -12.59 16.27
N PRO A 186 7.76 -12.61 14.93
CA PRO A 186 7.05 -13.63 14.14
C PRO A 186 7.65 -15.04 14.28
N VAL A 187 8.91 -15.14 14.71
CA VAL A 187 9.63 -16.42 14.91
C VAL A 187 9.39 -16.97 16.31
N THR A 188 9.58 -16.15 17.35
CA THR A 188 9.48 -16.59 18.75
C THR A 188 8.08 -16.43 19.34
N GLN A 189 7.19 -15.70 18.66
CA GLN A 189 5.87 -15.30 19.14
C GLN A 189 5.91 -14.43 20.42
N ASN A 190 7.06 -13.81 20.71
CA ASN A 190 7.21 -12.89 21.83
C ASN A 190 6.47 -11.58 21.57
N ARG A 191 5.43 -11.29 22.36
CA ARG A 191 4.58 -10.09 22.26
C ARG A 191 5.23 -8.83 22.84
N ASP A 192 6.28 -8.99 23.63
CA ASP A 192 7.03 -7.88 24.23
C ASP A 192 8.16 -7.38 23.33
N GLU A 193 8.28 -7.91 22.11
CA GLU A 193 9.33 -7.56 21.16
C GLU A 193 8.74 -7.08 19.83
N ILE A 194 9.18 -5.90 19.40
CA ILE A 194 8.93 -5.36 18.07
C ILE A 194 10.09 -5.74 17.17
N VAL A 195 9.80 -6.26 15.98
CA VAL A 195 10.80 -6.61 14.97
C VAL A 195 10.66 -5.66 13.79
N ILE A 196 11.71 -4.91 13.49
CA ILE A 196 11.80 -3.98 12.37
C ILE A 196 12.79 -4.55 11.37
N ASN A 197 12.35 -4.82 10.14
CA ASN A 197 13.21 -5.20 9.03
C ASN A 197 13.27 -4.03 8.04
N ALA A 198 14.46 -3.52 7.75
CA ALA A 198 14.63 -2.30 6.95
C ALA A 198 15.78 -2.42 5.95
N SER A 199 15.61 -1.82 4.77
CA SER A 199 16.66 -1.71 3.76
C SER A 199 16.56 -0.36 3.03
N TYR A 200 17.59 -0.04 2.24
CA TYR A 200 17.64 1.20 1.45
C TYR A 200 16.64 1.17 0.29
N GLY A 201 16.16 2.36 -0.08
CA GLY A 201 15.24 2.56 -1.19
C GLY A 201 13.79 2.22 -0.85
N LEU A 202 13.02 1.86 -1.88
CA LEU A 202 11.59 1.56 -1.83
C LEU A 202 11.30 0.17 -1.25
N GLY A 203 10.14 0.03 -0.60
CA GLY A 203 9.80 -1.14 0.23
C GLY A 203 9.60 -2.44 -0.55
N GLU A 204 9.49 -2.36 -1.87
CA GLU A 204 9.29 -3.51 -2.76
C GLU A 204 10.36 -4.58 -2.59
N ALA A 205 11.63 -4.18 -2.37
CA ALA A 205 12.72 -5.12 -2.15
C ALA A 205 12.53 -5.96 -0.88
N VAL A 206 12.10 -5.32 0.21
CA VAL A 206 11.92 -5.98 1.52
C VAL A 206 10.67 -6.86 1.48
N VAL A 207 9.56 -6.34 0.97
CA VAL A 207 8.27 -7.06 0.91
C VAL A 207 8.35 -8.28 -0.02
N SER A 208 9.11 -8.18 -1.11
CA SER A 208 9.29 -9.29 -2.08
C SER A 208 10.42 -10.25 -1.70
N GLY A 209 11.15 -9.99 -0.62
CA GLY A 209 12.30 -10.82 -0.20
C GLY A 209 13.48 -10.80 -1.17
N LEU A 210 13.62 -9.72 -1.96
CA LEU A 210 14.70 -9.53 -2.92
C LEU A 210 16.03 -9.13 -2.27
N VAL A 211 15.99 -8.68 -1.02
CA VAL A 211 17.15 -8.19 -0.28
C VAL A 211 17.17 -8.79 1.12
N THR A 212 18.36 -9.02 1.67
CA THR A 212 18.53 -9.29 3.10
C THR A 212 18.60 -7.97 3.89
N PRO A 213 17.53 -7.57 4.61
CA PRO A 213 17.46 -6.28 5.29
C PRO A 213 18.25 -6.28 6.61
N ASP A 214 18.51 -5.10 7.16
CA ASP A 214 18.85 -4.98 8.58
C ASP A 214 17.66 -5.40 9.44
N ALA A 215 17.93 -6.05 10.57
CA ALA A 215 16.92 -6.39 11.56
C ALA A 215 17.19 -5.67 12.90
N PHE A 216 16.13 -5.09 13.47
CA PHE A 216 16.16 -4.44 14.77
C PHE A 216 15.09 -5.06 15.66
N TYR A 217 15.49 -5.55 16.83
CA TYR A 217 14.60 -6.14 17.83
C TYR A 217 14.53 -5.19 19.00
N VAL A 218 13.33 -4.68 19.28
CA VAL A 218 13.10 -3.68 20.32
C VAL A 218 12.19 -4.25 21.38
N ASN A 219 12.68 -4.31 22.62
CA ASN A 219 11.87 -4.70 23.76
C ASN A 219 10.92 -3.55 24.15
N LYS A 220 9.62 -3.83 24.20
CA LYS A 220 8.57 -2.84 24.49
C LYS A 220 8.60 -2.30 25.92
N THR A 221 9.20 -3.05 26.85
CA THR A 221 9.20 -2.76 28.29
C THR A 221 10.32 -1.79 28.67
N ASP A 222 11.54 -2.05 28.21
CA ASP A 222 12.73 -1.26 28.58
C ASP A 222 13.32 -0.45 27.42
N GLY A 223 12.83 -0.65 26.20
CA GLY A 223 13.30 0.03 24.99
C GLY A 223 14.67 -0.46 24.50
N HIS A 224 15.19 -1.58 25.02
CA HIS A 224 16.47 -2.12 24.59
C HIS A 224 16.42 -2.55 23.11
N ILE A 225 17.46 -2.17 22.34
CA ILE A 225 17.54 -2.43 20.90
C ILE A 225 18.71 -3.39 20.61
N VAL A 226 18.39 -4.58 20.10
CA VAL A 226 19.36 -5.48 19.44
C VAL A 226 19.34 -5.22 17.93
N ARG A 227 20.52 -5.19 17.29
CA ARG A 227 20.67 -4.86 15.87
C ARG A 227 21.45 -5.97 15.16
N GLU A 228 20.96 -6.38 14.01
CA GLU A 228 21.60 -7.35 13.12
C GLU A 228 21.78 -6.71 11.74
N LEU A 229 23.02 -6.68 11.26
CA LEU A 229 23.36 -6.03 10.00
C LEU A 229 22.98 -6.98 8.85
N GLY A 230 22.12 -6.49 7.94
CA GLY A 230 21.78 -7.17 6.71
C GLY A 230 22.81 -6.92 5.62
N LEU A 231 22.81 -7.79 4.61
CA LEU A 231 23.69 -7.66 3.44
C LEU A 231 23.32 -6.43 2.59
N LYS A 232 22.02 -6.12 2.50
CA LYS A 232 21.48 -4.97 1.77
C LYS A 232 22.04 -4.85 0.35
N GLU A 233 22.25 -5.96 -0.36
CA GLU A 233 22.98 -6.02 -1.63
C GLU A 233 22.39 -5.16 -2.77
N LEU A 234 21.08 -4.91 -2.72
CA LEU A 234 20.37 -4.11 -3.69
C LEU A 234 19.34 -3.19 -3.02
N LYS A 235 18.91 -2.18 -3.78
CA LYS A 235 17.81 -1.29 -3.44
C LYS A 235 16.94 -1.01 -4.66
N ILE A 236 15.65 -0.78 -4.44
CA ILE A 236 14.73 -0.33 -5.48
C ILE A 236 14.63 1.19 -5.42
N VAL A 237 14.83 1.86 -6.54
CA VAL A 237 14.74 3.32 -6.64
C VAL A 237 13.75 3.73 -7.72
N ALA A 238 13.08 4.86 -7.54
CA ALA A 238 12.29 5.46 -8.60
C ALA A 238 13.21 6.05 -9.66
N LYS A 239 12.99 5.68 -10.91
CA LYS A 239 13.72 6.23 -12.06
C LYS A 239 12.75 6.45 -13.21
N ASP A 240 12.73 7.67 -13.74
CA ASP A 240 11.81 8.09 -14.78
C ASP A 240 10.34 7.81 -14.40
N LYS A 241 9.67 6.87 -15.09
CA LYS A 241 8.26 6.48 -14.87
C LYS A 241 8.11 5.11 -14.20
N GLU A 242 9.22 4.50 -13.77
CA GLU A 242 9.26 3.13 -13.28
C GLU A 242 10.10 3.04 -12.00
N THR A 243 10.14 1.85 -11.43
CA THR A 243 11.09 1.47 -10.37
C THR A 243 12.16 0.57 -10.97
N VAL A 244 13.40 0.73 -10.51
CA VAL A 244 14.54 -0.06 -10.99
C VAL A 244 15.35 -0.59 -9.83
N GLU A 245 15.93 -1.76 -10.01
CA GLU A 245 16.96 -2.31 -9.14
C GLU A 245 18.26 -1.53 -9.33
N ALA A 246 18.91 -1.21 -8.22
CA ALA A 246 20.23 -0.61 -8.18
C ALA A 246 21.07 -1.30 -7.09
N GLU A 247 22.35 -1.49 -7.36
CA GLU A 247 23.29 -1.95 -6.34
C GLU A 247 23.44 -0.88 -5.23
N THR A 248 23.52 -1.34 -3.99
CA THR A 248 23.94 -0.49 -2.88
C THR A 248 25.46 -0.33 -2.90
N THR A 249 25.93 0.79 -2.35
CA THR A 249 27.36 1.04 -2.17
C THR A 249 27.94 0.20 -1.02
N GLU A 250 29.24 -0.03 -1.01
CA GLU A 250 29.91 -0.68 0.12
C GLU A 250 29.67 0.06 1.45
N GLU A 251 29.57 1.39 1.42
CA GLU A 251 29.27 2.19 2.62
C GLU A 251 27.86 1.93 3.16
N GLU A 252 26.87 1.79 2.27
CA GLU A 252 25.49 1.42 2.61
C GLU A 252 25.45 0.01 3.20
N GLN A 253 26.09 -0.97 2.58
CA GLN A 253 26.07 -2.37 3.07
C GLN A 253 26.69 -2.50 4.47
N ASN A 254 27.75 -1.75 4.75
CA ASN A 254 28.49 -1.81 6.02
C ASN A 254 27.90 -0.93 7.15
N ARG A 255 26.71 -0.36 6.97
CA ARG A 255 26.03 0.46 7.99
C ARG A 255 24.59 0.05 8.21
N PHE A 256 24.09 0.33 9.40
CA PHE A 256 22.66 0.25 9.66
C PHE A 256 21.93 1.35 8.91
N CYS A 257 20.86 0.99 8.19
CA CYS A 257 20.06 1.92 7.42
C CYS A 257 19.20 2.84 8.31
N LEU A 258 18.88 2.41 9.54
CA LEU A 258 18.14 3.20 10.52
C LEU A 258 19.03 3.67 11.67
N ASN A 259 18.80 4.91 12.11
CA ASN A 259 19.35 5.47 13.33
C ASN A 259 18.37 5.36 14.52
N ASP A 260 18.88 5.60 15.73
CA ASP A 260 18.11 5.44 16.98
C ASP A 260 16.87 6.32 17.06
N ALA A 261 16.93 7.54 16.51
CA ALA A 261 15.79 8.44 16.49
C ALA A 261 14.67 7.91 15.57
N GLN A 262 15.04 7.35 14.41
CA GLN A 262 14.09 6.72 13.50
C GLN A 262 13.49 5.46 14.12
N ILE A 263 14.30 4.59 14.75
CA ILE A 263 13.82 3.38 15.43
C ILE A 263 12.84 3.76 16.55
N THR A 264 13.17 4.77 17.36
CA THR A 264 12.31 5.24 18.45
C THR A 264 10.96 5.75 17.91
N GLU A 265 10.98 6.52 16.83
CA GLU A 265 9.75 7.03 16.21
C GLU A 265 8.90 5.92 15.58
N LEU A 266 9.54 4.95 14.93
CA LEU A 266 8.86 3.76 14.40
C LEU A 266 8.19 2.97 15.52
N VAL A 267 8.89 2.72 16.62
CA VAL A 267 8.34 2.04 17.81
C VAL A 267 7.13 2.81 18.36
N ARG A 268 7.25 4.13 18.53
CA ARG A 268 6.16 4.98 19.02
C ARG A 268 4.91 4.87 18.14
N GLN A 269 5.07 4.95 16.81
CA GLN A 269 3.94 4.82 15.87
C GLN A 269 3.38 3.40 15.89
N THR A 270 4.22 2.37 15.91
CA THR A 270 3.81 0.96 16.01
C THR A 270 2.98 0.68 17.25
N THR A 271 3.39 1.17 18.42
CA THR A 271 2.62 0.98 19.66
C THR A 271 1.25 1.68 19.59
N ALA A 272 1.16 2.87 19.00
CA ALA A 272 -0.11 3.56 18.81
C ALA A 272 -1.05 2.79 17.86
N ILE A 273 -0.50 2.25 16.77
CA ILE A 273 -1.24 1.45 15.78
C ILE A 273 -1.70 0.12 16.39
N GLU A 274 -0.82 -0.58 17.13
CA GLU A 274 -1.15 -1.81 17.86
C GLU A 274 -2.28 -1.59 18.88
N ALA A 275 -2.23 -0.49 19.63
CA ALA A 275 -3.28 -0.11 20.57
C ALA A 275 -4.62 0.14 19.87
N PHE A 276 -4.60 0.79 18.70
CA PHE A 276 -5.79 1.01 17.89
C PHE A 276 -6.44 -0.28 17.39
N PHE A 277 -5.63 -1.24 16.92
CA PHE A 277 -6.14 -2.54 16.46
C PHE A 277 -6.43 -3.52 17.60
N ALA A 278 -5.96 -3.24 18.83
CA ALA A 278 -6.03 -4.11 20.00
C ALA A 278 -5.49 -5.54 19.76
N ARG A 279 -4.57 -5.66 18.80
CA ARG A 279 -3.95 -6.91 18.31
C ARG A 279 -2.56 -6.60 17.78
N PRO A 280 -1.65 -7.59 17.73
CA PRO A 280 -0.38 -7.41 17.06
C PRO A 280 -0.58 -6.98 15.59
N VAL A 281 0.34 -6.17 15.08
CA VAL A 281 0.23 -5.54 13.76
C VAL A 281 1.47 -5.78 12.91
N ASP A 282 1.24 -5.83 11.61
CA ASP A 282 2.21 -5.82 10.52
C ASP A 282 2.09 -4.48 9.80
N ILE A 283 3.17 -3.71 9.75
CA ILE A 283 3.22 -2.33 9.29
C ILE A 283 4.27 -2.19 8.20
N GLU A 284 3.90 -1.60 7.06
CA GLU A 284 4.86 -1.14 6.06
C GLU A 284 5.17 0.34 6.30
N PHE A 285 6.45 0.70 6.28
CA PHE A 285 6.90 2.08 6.50
C PHE A 285 7.93 2.54 5.46
N ALA A 286 8.07 3.85 5.37
CA ALA A 286 9.13 4.51 4.63
C ALA A 286 9.75 5.62 5.47
N VAL A 287 11.00 5.92 5.19
CA VAL A 287 11.75 7.03 5.77
C VAL A 287 12.27 7.90 4.64
N LYS A 288 11.98 9.19 4.70
CA LYS A 288 12.51 10.20 3.77
C LYS A 288 12.93 11.43 4.55
N ASP A 289 14.18 11.87 4.37
CA ASP A 289 14.73 13.06 5.03
C ASP A 289 14.55 13.00 6.56
N SER A 290 14.83 11.83 7.12
CA SER A 290 14.63 11.48 8.55
C SER A 290 13.19 11.46 9.05
N ARG A 291 12.19 11.69 8.19
CA ARG A 291 10.77 11.58 8.55
C ARG A 291 10.25 10.18 8.27
N VAL A 292 9.60 9.60 9.25
CA VAL A 292 8.91 8.30 9.16
C VAL A 292 7.52 8.51 8.56
N TYR A 293 7.12 7.62 7.66
CA TYR A 293 5.80 7.53 7.08
C TYR A 293 5.27 6.09 7.19
N ILE A 294 4.00 5.94 7.56
CA ILE A 294 3.32 4.66 7.56
C ILE A 294 2.57 4.50 6.23
N LEU A 295 2.94 3.45 5.51
CA LEU A 295 2.42 3.15 4.18
C LEU A 295 1.25 2.19 4.23
N GLN A 296 1.24 1.28 5.20
CA GLN A 296 0.18 0.30 5.43
C GLN A 296 0.27 -0.18 6.88
N ALA A 297 -0.85 -0.57 7.48
CA ALA A 297 -0.85 -1.37 8.70
C ALA A 297 -2.04 -2.29 8.74
N ARG A 298 -1.85 -3.52 9.21
CA ARG A 298 -2.89 -4.54 9.36
C ARG A 298 -2.64 -5.40 10.60
N PRO A 299 -3.68 -5.99 11.22
CA PRO A 299 -3.49 -6.98 12.27
C PRO A 299 -2.74 -8.21 11.76
N VAL A 300 -1.82 -8.76 12.56
CA VAL A 300 -1.25 -10.09 12.34
C VAL A 300 -2.34 -11.12 12.61
N THR A 301 -2.55 -12.02 11.66
CA THR A 301 -3.45 -13.16 11.78
C THR A 301 -2.60 -14.41 11.98
N GLY A 302 -2.55 -14.91 13.20
CA GLY A 302 -1.81 -16.10 13.62
C GLY A 302 -2.34 -16.60 14.95
#